data_AF-A0A7T0PDI9-F1
#
_entry.id   AF-A0A7T0PDI9-F1
#
_cell.length_a   1.000
_cell.length_b   1.000
_cell.length_c   1.000
_cell.angle_alpha   90.00
_cell.angle_beta   90.00
_cell.angle_gamma   90.00
#
_symmetry.space_group_name_H-M   'P 1'
#
loop_
_entity.id
_entity.type
_entity.pdbx_description
1 polymer ?
#
loop_
_entity_poly.entity_id
_entity_poly.type
_entity_poly.pdbx_seq_one_letter_code
_entity_poly.pdbx_strand_id
1 'polypeptide(L)'
;MHDTWDDWDAFTEDLTRLHDRIARLTGNTPRVIGPCPTRGCLETVTQQQTRRGAEGPLECPRGHTWTTLNHYRKDAARIITKPGVILTATEIHDIYPNITAGLLRLWVHRGKITRDTRGYDLAEINALVAKM
;
A
#
# COMPACT_ATOMS: atom_id res chain seq x y z
N MET A 1 -34.87 33.18 -32.31
CA MET A 1 -34.69 32.39 -31.08
C MET A 1 -33.68 31.32 -31.44
N HIS A 2 -32.40 31.60 -31.25
CA HIS A 2 -31.29 30.73 -31.63
C HIS A 2 -30.27 30.73 -30.50
N ASP A 3 -29.87 29.51 -30.18
CA ASP A 3 -28.58 29.05 -29.67
C ASP A 3 -27.95 29.83 -28.53
N THR A 4 -28.20 29.31 -27.33
CA THR A 4 -27.15 29.26 -26.33
C THR A 4 -27.16 27.83 -25.80
N TRP A 5 -26.00 27.20 -25.68
CA TRP A 5 -25.73 25.90 -25.01
C TRP A 5 -25.48 24.63 -25.85
N ASP A 6 -25.54 24.63 -27.19
CA ASP A 6 -25.16 23.41 -27.96
C ASP A 6 -23.68 23.02 -27.75
N ASP A 7 -22.80 24.00 -27.48
CA ASP A 7 -21.37 23.78 -27.23
C ASP A 7 -21.03 23.51 -25.76
N TRP A 8 -22.02 23.43 -24.86
CA TRP A 8 -21.74 23.26 -23.43
C TRP A 8 -21.17 21.87 -23.10
N ASP A 9 -21.71 20.84 -23.74
CA ASP A 9 -21.21 19.47 -23.59
C ASP A 9 -19.80 19.36 -24.17
N ALA A 10 -19.54 19.99 -25.32
CA ALA A 10 -18.20 20.06 -25.91
C ALA A 10 -17.21 20.81 -25.00
N PHE A 11 -17.63 21.94 -24.42
CA PHE A 11 -16.82 22.73 -23.50
C PHE A 11 -16.48 21.95 -22.21
N THR A 12 -17.46 21.26 -21.62
CA THR A 12 -17.23 20.46 -20.40
C THR A 12 -16.35 19.24 -20.68
N GLU A 13 -16.46 18.63 -21.88
CA GLU A 13 -15.57 17.56 -22.30
C GLU A 13 -14.12 18.04 -22.45
N ASP A 14 -13.91 19.18 -23.12
CA ASP A 14 -12.57 19.77 -23.28
C ASP A 14 -11.97 20.19 -21.93
N LEU A 15 -12.76 20.79 -21.04
CA LEU A 15 -12.34 21.13 -19.68
C LEU A 15 -11.90 19.87 -18.91
N THR A 16 -12.67 18.79 -19.01
CA THR A 16 -12.37 17.51 -18.37
C THR A 16 -11.06 16.92 -18.91
N ARG A 17 -10.87 16.91 -20.24
CA ARG A 17 -9.64 16.41 -20.88
C ARG A 17 -8.42 17.22 -20.48
N LEU A 18 -8.54 18.55 -20.43
CA LEU A 18 -7.45 19.44 -20.01
C LEU A 18 -7.11 19.22 -18.53
N HIS A 19 -8.12 19.13 -17.67
CA HIS A 19 -7.94 18.83 -16.26
C HIS A 19 -7.23 17.49 -16.06
N ASP A 20 -7.66 16.43 -16.75
CA ASP A 20 -7.02 15.11 -16.70
C ASP A 20 -5.57 15.15 -17.18
N ARG A 21 -5.30 15.89 -18.26
CA ARG A 21 -3.94 16.05 -18.80
C ARG A 21 -3.04 16.76 -17.79
N ILE A 22 -3.51 17.86 -17.19
CA ILE A 22 -2.78 18.59 -16.15
C ILE A 22 -2.56 17.69 -14.94
N ALA A 23 -3.59 16.96 -14.50
CA ALA A 23 -3.50 16.03 -13.39
C ALA A 23 -2.44 14.95 -13.64
N ARG A 24 -2.38 14.37 -14.84
CA ARG A 24 -1.34 13.39 -15.22
C ARG A 24 0.06 14.01 -15.19
N LEU A 25 0.23 15.19 -15.80
CA LEU A 25 1.51 15.89 -15.85
C LEU A 25 2.03 16.31 -14.47
N THR A 26 1.12 16.60 -13.54
CA THR A 26 1.44 17.08 -12.19
C THR A 26 1.46 15.96 -11.14
N GLY A 27 1.22 14.70 -11.53
CA GLY A 27 1.17 13.57 -10.58
C GLY A 27 -0.08 13.53 -9.70
N ASN A 28 -1.11 14.30 -10.06
CA ASN A 28 -2.37 14.47 -9.34
C ASN A 28 -3.48 13.53 -9.85
N THR A 29 -3.14 12.31 -10.28
CA THR A 29 -4.13 11.30 -10.71
C THR A 29 -4.28 10.19 -9.67
N PRO A 30 -5.49 9.65 -9.44
CA PRO A 30 -5.66 8.48 -8.57
C PRO A 30 -4.70 7.38 -8.99
N ARG A 31 -3.93 6.87 -8.03
CA ARG A 31 -2.90 5.85 -8.31
C ARG A 31 -3.28 4.53 -7.68
N VAL A 32 -3.10 3.47 -8.45
CA VAL A 32 -3.14 2.11 -7.93
C VAL A 32 -1.89 1.87 -7.09
N ILE A 33 -2.07 1.47 -5.84
CA ILE A 33 -0.98 1.18 -4.91
C ILE A 33 -0.61 -0.30 -4.94
N GLY A 34 -1.62 -1.17 -4.94
CA GLY A 34 -1.44 -2.61 -4.88
C GLY A 34 -2.68 -3.35 -4.36
N PRO A 35 -2.61 -4.66 -4.14
CA PRO A 35 -3.74 -5.44 -3.65
C PRO A 35 -4.12 -5.06 -2.21
N CYS A 36 -5.39 -5.26 -1.85
CA CYS A 36 -5.87 -5.08 -0.50
C CYS A 36 -5.27 -6.14 0.45
N PRO A 37 -4.64 -5.74 1.57
CA PRO A 37 -4.04 -6.68 2.50
C PRO A 37 -5.06 -7.35 3.43
N THR A 38 -6.36 -7.09 3.27
CA THR A 38 -7.40 -7.77 4.04
C THR A 38 -7.62 -9.19 3.52
N ARG A 39 -7.61 -10.18 4.42
CA ARG A 39 -7.88 -11.59 4.10
C ARG A 39 -9.22 -11.74 3.36
N GLY A 40 -9.19 -12.38 2.19
CA GLY A 40 -10.38 -12.61 1.37
C GLY A 40 -10.79 -11.43 0.49
N CYS A 41 -10.05 -10.31 0.52
CA CYS A 41 -10.26 -9.20 -0.39
C CYS A 41 -9.24 -9.26 -1.54
N LEU A 42 -9.72 -9.35 -2.78
CA LEU A 42 -8.89 -9.36 -3.99
C LEU A 42 -8.88 -8.00 -4.71
N GLU A 43 -9.55 -7.00 -4.12
CA GLU A 43 -9.64 -5.67 -4.69
C GLU A 43 -8.31 -4.92 -4.60
N THR A 44 -8.18 -3.91 -5.46
CA THR A 44 -7.01 -3.05 -5.49
C THR A 44 -7.21 -1.82 -4.61
N VAL A 45 -6.18 -1.44 -3.87
CA VAL A 45 -6.13 -0.21 -3.10
C VAL A 45 -5.70 0.93 -4.01
N THR A 46 -6.53 1.96 -4.07
CA THR A 46 -6.26 3.20 -4.79
C THR A 46 -5.97 4.31 -3.80
N GLN A 47 -5.02 5.18 -4.12
CA GLN A 47 -4.84 6.40 -3.35
C GLN A 47 -5.60 7.54 -4.02
N GLN A 48 -6.52 8.13 -3.25
CA GLN A 48 -7.24 9.31 -3.69
C GLN A 48 -6.31 10.53 -3.68
N GLN A 49 -6.63 11.48 -4.54
CA GLN A 49 -5.88 12.72 -4.67
C GLN A 49 -6.49 13.78 -3.75
N THR A 50 -5.62 14.61 -3.18
CA THR A 50 -6.05 15.84 -2.51
C THR A 50 -5.71 17.05 -3.39
N ARG A 51 -6.15 18.25 -3.00
CA ARG A 51 -5.75 19.50 -3.67
C ARG A 51 -4.23 19.73 -3.73
N ARG A 52 -3.43 19.01 -2.93
CA ARG A 52 -1.96 19.09 -2.89
C ARG A 52 -1.26 17.92 -3.59
N GLY A 53 -2.03 17.00 -4.18
CA GLY A 53 -1.53 15.82 -4.88
C GLY A 53 -1.75 14.50 -4.14
N ALA A 54 -0.91 13.51 -4.48
CA ALA A 54 -1.08 12.08 -4.19
C ALA A 54 -0.84 11.72 -2.71
N GLU A 55 -1.51 12.44 -1.83
CA GLU A 55 -1.36 12.40 -0.37
C GLU A 55 -2.66 11.99 0.32
N GLY A 56 -3.72 11.72 -0.45
CA GLY A 56 -5.01 11.33 0.11
C GLY A 56 -5.01 9.95 0.76
N PRO A 57 -6.10 9.60 1.46
CA PRO A 57 -6.26 8.28 2.03
C PRO A 57 -6.17 7.21 0.93
N LEU A 58 -5.61 6.07 1.32
CA LEU A 58 -5.60 4.87 0.50
C LEU A 58 -6.89 4.11 0.79
N GLU A 59 -7.63 3.74 -0.23
CA GLU A 59 -8.95 3.16 -0.08
C GLU A 59 -9.08 1.89 -0.92
N CYS A 60 -9.70 0.88 -0.32
CA CYS A 60 -10.17 -0.32 -1.00
C CYS A 60 -11.68 -0.18 -1.27
N PRO A 61 -12.18 -0.59 -2.45
CA PRO A 61 -13.62 -0.61 -2.78
C PRO A 61 -14.51 -1.30 -1.73
N ARG A 62 -13.94 -2.21 -0.92
CA ARG A 62 -14.63 -2.89 0.18
C ARG A 62 -14.79 -2.06 1.46
N GLY A 63 -14.33 -0.82 1.49
CA GLY A 63 -14.43 0.09 2.64
C GLY A 63 -13.23 0.06 3.60
N HIS A 64 -12.12 -0.61 3.23
CA HIS A 64 -10.89 -0.53 4.02
C HIS A 64 -10.10 0.72 3.64
N THR A 65 -9.62 1.46 4.63
CA THR A 65 -8.90 2.73 4.42
C THR A 65 -7.60 2.78 5.21
N TRP A 66 -6.55 3.34 4.62
CA TRP A 66 -5.28 3.62 5.29
C TRP A 66 -4.95 5.10 5.19
N THR A 67 -4.55 5.68 6.31
CA THR A 67 -4.21 7.11 6.41
C THR A 67 -2.87 7.45 5.77
N THR A 68 -1.95 6.49 5.66
CA THR A 68 -0.64 6.69 5.04
C THR A 68 -0.21 5.46 4.24
N LEU A 69 0.67 5.69 3.26
CA LEU A 69 1.29 4.60 2.50
C LEU A 69 2.08 3.65 3.40
N ASN A 70 2.67 4.15 4.49
CA ASN A 70 3.41 3.33 5.44
C ASN A 70 2.49 2.36 6.18
N HIS A 71 1.30 2.79 6.60
CA HIS A 71 0.31 1.90 7.22
C HIS A 71 -0.12 0.79 6.25
N TYR A 72 -0.42 1.14 4.99
CA TYR A 72 -0.73 0.15 3.97
C TYR A 72 0.42 -0.86 3.77
N ARG A 73 1.68 -0.39 3.65
CA ARG A 73 2.84 -1.26 3.46
C ARG A 73 3.04 -2.22 4.63
N LYS A 74 2.83 -1.77 5.88
CA LYS A 74 2.91 -2.63 7.06
C LYS A 74 1.85 -3.73 7.02
N ASP A 75 0.60 -3.41 6.67
CA ASP A 75 -0.45 -4.42 6.55
C ASP A 75 -0.22 -5.37 5.37
N ALA A 76 0.23 -4.84 4.23
CA ALA A 76 0.64 -5.66 3.08
C ALA A 76 1.80 -6.60 3.41
N ALA A 77 2.77 -6.14 4.22
CA ALA A 77 3.88 -6.98 4.66
C ALA A 77 3.39 -8.18 5.50
N ARG A 78 2.35 -8.00 6.33
CA ARG A 78 1.82 -9.05 7.22
C ARG A 78 1.14 -10.21 6.50
N ILE A 79 0.74 -10.03 5.24
CA ILE A 79 0.11 -11.10 4.42
C ILE A 79 1.09 -11.83 3.51
N ILE A 80 2.36 -11.43 3.50
CA ILE A 80 3.39 -12.09 2.69
C ILE A 80 3.65 -13.48 3.28
N THR A 81 3.38 -14.52 2.48
CA THR A 81 3.53 -15.93 2.87
C THR A 81 4.57 -16.66 2.04
N LYS A 82 5.08 -16.04 0.97
CA LYS A 82 6.10 -16.62 0.10
C LYS A 82 7.49 -16.14 0.52
N PRO A 83 8.48 -17.05 0.66
CA PRO A 83 9.86 -16.69 0.94
C PRO A 83 10.46 -15.72 -0.09
N GLY A 84 11.50 -14.99 0.31
CA GLY A 84 12.29 -14.14 -0.57
C GLY A 84 12.22 -12.64 -0.28
N VAL A 85 11.40 -12.21 0.68
CA VAL A 85 11.40 -10.83 1.17
C VAL A 85 12.29 -10.77 2.41
N ILE A 86 13.52 -10.31 2.22
CA ILE A 86 14.52 -10.21 3.29
C ILE A 86 14.52 -8.81 3.87
N LEU A 87 14.30 -8.70 5.19
CA LEU A 87 14.24 -7.44 5.91
C LEU A 87 15.20 -7.42 7.10
N THR A 88 15.69 -6.24 7.42
CA THR A 88 16.51 -5.99 8.61
C THR A 88 15.68 -6.10 9.89
N ALA A 89 16.35 -6.25 11.04
CA ALA A 89 15.65 -6.26 12.33
C ALA A 89 14.85 -4.98 12.59
N THR A 90 15.34 -3.83 12.11
CA THR A 90 14.67 -2.53 12.23
C THR A 90 13.39 -2.50 11.41
N GLU A 91 13.44 -2.94 10.15
CA GLU A 91 12.25 -2.98 9.28
C GLU A 91 11.20 -3.97 9.80
N ILE A 92 11.63 -5.11 10.34
CA ILE A 92 10.71 -6.05 11.00
C ILE A 92 10.07 -5.42 12.24
N HIS A 93 10.85 -4.71 13.07
CA HIS A 93 10.33 -4.01 14.23
C HIS A 93 9.32 -2.91 13.85
N ASP A 94 9.56 -2.22 12.73
CA ASP A 94 8.62 -1.22 12.21
C ASP A 94 7.27 -1.84 11.83
N ILE A 95 7.27 -3.06 11.27
CA ILE A 95 6.04 -3.80 10.94
C ILE A 95 5.39 -4.40 12.19
N TYR A 96 6.21 -4.94 13.09
CA TYR A 96 5.83 -5.63 14.32
C TYR A 96 6.55 -5.04 15.54
N PRO A 97 5.97 -4.01 16.19
CA PRO A 97 6.62 -3.32 17.32
C PRO A 97 6.97 -4.23 18.49
N ASN A 98 6.24 -5.35 18.67
CA ASN A 98 6.50 -6.30 19.75
C ASN A 98 7.63 -7.28 19.42
N ILE A 99 8.11 -7.33 18.17
CA ILE A 99 9.23 -8.17 17.76
C ILE A 99 10.51 -7.35 17.88
N THR A 100 11.33 -7.72 18.85
CA THR A 100 12.62 -7.06 19.08
C THR A 100 13.75 -7.80 18.36
N ALA A 101 14.88 -7.13 18.13
CA ALA A 101 16.08 -7.78 17.59
C ALA A 101 16.56 -8.96 18.45
N GLY A 102 16.36 -8.91 19.77
CA GLY A 102 16.68 -10.02 20.67
C GLY A 102 15.78 -11.24 20.45
N LEU A 103 14.48 -11.02 20.25
CA LEU A 103 13.54 -12.09 19.94
C LEU A 103 13.84 -12.74 18.58
N LEU A 104 14.17 -11.95 17.56
CA LEU A 104 14.59 -12.48 16.25
C LEU A 104 15.83 -13.35 16.35
N ARG A 105 16.87 -12.89 17.09
CA ARG A 105 18.07 -13.70 17.33
C ARG A 105 17.75 -15.01 18.05
N LEU A 106 16.84 -14.97 19.03
CA LEU A 106 16.39 -16.16 19.74
C LEU A 106 15.67 -17.15 18.80
N TRP A 107 14.82 -16.65 17.90
CA TRP A 107 14.16 -17.50 16.91
C TRP A 107 15.14 -18.13 15.93
N VAL A 108 16.14 -17.39 15.45
CA VAL A 108 17.23 -17.93 14.62
C VAL A 108 17.99 -19.02 15.38
N HIS A 109 18.41 -18.74 16.62
CA HIS A 109 19.14 -19.71 17.45
C HIS A 109 18.31 -20.99 17.70
N ARG A 110 16.98 -20.87 17.77
CA ARG A 110 16.06 -22.01 17.94
C ARG A 110 15.69 -22.69 16.61
N GLY A 111 16.29 -22.28 15.49
CA GLY A 111 15.99 -22.83 14.16
C GLY A 111 14.55 -22.58 13.71
N LYS A 112 13.89 -21.53 14.21
CA LYS A 112 12.49 -21.21 13.89
C LYS A 112 12.36 -20.33 12.65
N ILE A 113 13.37 -19.50 12.40
CA ILE A 113 13.54 -18.70 11.19
C ILE A 113 15.00 -18.78 10.75
N THR A 114 15.24 -18.45 9.50
CA THR A 114 16.53 -18.30 8.87
C THR A 114 16.95 -16.83 8.87
N ARG A 115 18.27 -16.63 8.84
CA ARG A 115 18.88 -15.31 8.72
C ARG A 115 20.02 -15.41 7.71
N ASP A 116 20.00 -14.54 6.71
CA ASP A 116 21.10 -14.38 5.77
C ASP A 116 21.99 -13.17 6.17
N THR A 117 22.93 -12.80 5.31
CA THR A 117 23.80 -11.64 5.56
C THR A 117 23.06 -10.29 5.49
N ARG A 118 21.88 -10.26 4.87
CA ARG A 118 21.08 -9.05 4.61
C ARG A 118 19.94 -8.87 5.63
N GLY A 119 19.46 -9.94 6.26
CA GLY A 119 18.35 -9.86 7.19
C GLY A 119 17.65 -11.20 7.45
N TYR A 120 16.35 -11.11 7.70
CA TYR A 120 15.45 -12.20 8.06
C TYR A 120 14.37 -12.34 6.99
N ASP A 121 13.94 -13.56 6.71
CA ASP A 121 12.82 -13.80 5.78
C ASP A 121 11.48 -13.45 6.46
N LEU A 122 10.77 -12.48 5.87
CA LEU A 122 9.49 -12.01 6.38
C LEU A 122 8.41 -13.11 6.37
N ALA A 123 8.43 -14.04 5.40
CA ALA A 123 7.42 -15.10 5.32
C ALA A 123 7.53 -16.06 6.51
N GLU A 124 8.75 -16.37 6.95
CA GLU A 124 8.99 -17.22 8.12
C GLU A 124 8.57 -16.52 9.42
N ILE A 125 8.82 -15.21 9.51
CA ILE A 125 8.36 -14.38 10.63
C ILE A 125 6.83 -14.36 10.67
N ASN A 126 6.16 -14.09 9.55
CA ASN A 126 4.71 -14.09 9.45
C ASN A 126 4.11 -15.45 9.84
N ALA A 127 4.75 -16.55 9.43
CA ALA A 127 4.33 -17.90 9.79
C ALA A 127 4.48 -18.21 11.29
N LEU A 128 5.45 -17.61 11.99
CA LEU A 128 5.56 -17.72 13.44
C LEU A 128 4.55 -16.85 14.17
N VAL A 129 4.37 -15.60 13.73
CA VAL A 129 3.42 -14.67 14.35
C VAL A 129 1.99 -15.22 14.27
N ALA A 130 1.62 -15.87 13.16
CA ALA A 130 0.31 -16.50 13.02
C ALA A 130 0.04 -17.67 13.98
N LYS A 131 1.07 -18.18 14.66
CA LYS A 131 0.99 -19.29 15.63
C LYS A 131 1.10 -18.86 17.09
N MET A 132 1.40 -17.58 17.33
CA MET A 132 1.47 -16.99 18.68
C MET A 132 0.08 -16.57 19.14
#